data_AF-A0A9W9G9K7-F1
#
_entry.id   AF-A0A9W9G9K7-F1
#
_cell.length_a   1.000
_cell.length_b   1.000
_cell.length_c   1.000
_cell.angle_alpha   90.00
_cell.angle_beta   90.00
_cell.angle_gamma   90.00
#
_symmetry.space_group_name_H-M   'P 1'
#
loop_
_entity.id
_entity.type
_entity.pdbx_description
1 polymer ?
#
loop_
_entity_poly.entity_id
_entity_poly.type
_entity_poly.pdbx_seq_one_letter_code
_entity_poly.pdbx_strand_id
1 'polypeptide(L)'
;MFQVQKPIWKPHIKYQEYWQLVNSNPGGPIETYPWSYLVDWSNQIARDFLGHIAQPTQVFRDSNLLWQNSTTCKQLAGLVSSLLGATTVKKVLCFGLGDFCRTAPEWLKRQHDSWDETSDVTHDPDYTALAEDILTKKEFKIVGHHGAGGFAEIDDESIVISAFTAAPVKQIIADIARPALIISTGFGVFNDDE
;
A
#
# COMPACT_ATOMS: atom_id res chain seq x y z
N MET A 1 25.07 4.39 11.15
CA MET A 1 24.18 4.68 10.00
C MET A 1 23.83 3.35 9.36
N PHE A 2 22.53 3.03 9.26
CA PHE A 2 21.99 1.68 9.10
C PHE A 2 22.69 0.85 8.02
N GLN A 3 23.39 -0.22 8.42
CA GLN A 3 24.24 -1.07 7.55
C GLN A 3 23.41 -2.08 6.72
N VAL A 4 22.20 -1.69 6.31
CA VAL A 4 21.30 -2.56 5.55
C VAL A 4 21.42 -2.21 4.08
N GLN A 5 21.75 -3.18 3.23
CA GLN A 5 21.69 -2.99 1.78
C GLN A 5 20.21 -2.82 1.37
N LYS A 6 19.87 -1.66 0.77
CA LYS A 6 18.51 -1.28 0.32
C LYS A 6 17.48 -1.21 1.45
N PRO A 7 17.59 -0.24 2.37
CA PRO A 7 16.61 -0.07 3.43
C PRO A 7 15.27 0.39 2.83
N ILE A 8 14.16 -0.20 3.32
CA ILE A 8 12.79 0.21 2.94
C ILE A 8 12.59 1.72 3.10
N TRP A 9 13.24 2.32 4.11
CA TRP A 9 13.19 3.74 4.40
C TRP A 9 14.58 4.35 4.33
N LYS A 10 14.72 5.42 3.53
CA LYS A 10 15.95 6.21 3.46
C LYS A 10 15.71 7.57 4.10
N PRO A 11 16.48 7.90 5.16
CA PRO A 11 16.35 9.20 5.80
C PRO A 11 16.86 10.30 4.86
N HIS A 12 16.18 11.43 4.84
CA HIS A 12 16.64 12.66 4.21
C HIS A 12 16.36 13.85 5.12
N ILE A 13 17.03 14.97 4.84
CA ILE A 13 16.81 16.21 5.57
C ILE A 13 15.77 17.01 4.81
N LYS A 14 14.68 17.37 5.47
CA LYS A 14 13.66 18.32 4.98
C LYS A 14 13.89 19.66 5.67
N TYR A 15 13.87 20.74 4.89
CA TYR A 15 13.94 22.09 5.44
C TYR A 15 12.56 22.51 5.94
N GLN A 16 12.51 23.07 7.13
CA GLN A 16 11.31 23.65 7.72
C GLN A 16 11.47 25.17 7.73
N GLU A 17 10.49 25.89 7.17
CA GLU A 17 10.51 27.36 7.16
C GLU A 17 10.49 27.91 8.59
N TYR A 18 11.15 29.06 8.79
CA TYR A 18 11.38 29.61 10.13
C TYR A 18 10.06 30.07 10.77
N TRP A 19 9.74 29.50 11.93
CA TRP A 19 8.48 29.73 12.68
C TRP A 19 8.12 31.18 12.97
N GLN A 20 9.10 32.07 12.96
CA GLN A 20 8.86 33.50 13.21
C GLN A 20 8.12 34.21 12.05
N LEU A 21 7.83 33.52 10.94
CA LEU A 21 7.17 34.09 9.76
C LEU A 21 5.83 33.42 9.40
N VAL A 22 5.33 32.45 10.18
CA VAL A 22 4.12 31.68 9.86
C VAL A 22 3.06 31.80 10.96
N ASN A 23 1.78 31.95 10.60
CA ASN A 23 0.66 32.19 11.52
C ASN A 23 0.10 30.93 12.22
N SER A 24 0.69 29.76 12.01
CA SER A 24 0.20 28.47 12.49
C SER A 24 1.35 27.62 13.04
N ASN A 25 1.05 26.70 13.97
CA ASN A 25 2.05 25.77 14.51
C ASN A 25 2.46 24.71 13.47
N PRO A 26 3.68 24.15 13.56
CA PRO A 26 4.08 22.99 12.77
C PRO A 26 3.30 21.75 13.15
N GLY A 27 3.12 20.84 12.19
CA GLY A 27 2.89 19.44 12.51
C GLY A 27 4.12 18.83 13.21
N GLY A 28 3.88 18.00 14.23
CA GLY A 28 4.92 17.21 14.91
C GLY A 28 5.17 17.56 16.38
N PRO A 29 6.18 16.95 17.02
CA PRO A 29 6.51 17.15 18.44
C PRO A 29 7.01 18.57 18.72
N ILE A 30 6.55 19.18 19.82
CA ILE A 30 6.96 20.54 20.23
C ILE A 30 8.48 20.72 20.33
N GLU A 31 9.22 19.65 20.65
CA GLU A 31 10.68 19.72 20.78
C GLU A 31 11.40 19.99 19.46
N THR A 32 10.78 19.68 18.31
CA THR A 32 11.39 19.87 16.98
C THR A 32 11.11 21.23 16.37
N TYR A 33 10.20 22.01 16.97
CA TYR A 33 9.79 23.32 16.47
C TYR A 33 10.94 24.33 16.37
N PRO A 34 11.98 24.32 17.23
CA PRO A 34 13.09 25.24 17.06
C PRO A 34 14.03 24.91 15.89
N TRP A 35 13.85 23.78 15.20
CA TRP A 35 14.84 23.25 14.25
C TRP A 35 14.47 23.61 12.81
N SER A 36 15.41 24.18 12.06
CA SER A 36 15.21 24.47 10.63
C SER A 36 15.37 23.24 9.73
N TYR A 37 15.82 22.12 10.31
CA TYR A 37 16.09 20.88 9.60
C TYR A 37 15.41 19.73 10.34
N LEU A 38 14.57 18.99 9.63
CA LEU A 38 13.93 17.78 10.14
C LEU A 38 14.49 16.56 9.41
N VAL A 39 14.66 15.46 10.17
CA VAL A 39 14.90 14.15 9.57
C VAL A 39 13.56 13.58 9.15
N ASP A 40 13.40 13.39 7.86
CA ASP A 40 12.23 12.81 7.22
C ASP A 40 12.63 11.49 6.53
N TRP A 41 11.68 10.64 6.20
CA TRP A 41 11.94 9.29 5.69
C TRP A 41 11.21 9.07 4.38
N SER A 42 11.98 8.72 3.36
CA SER A 42 11.44 8.39 2.05
C SER A 42 11.35 6.88 1.86
N ASN A 43 10.16 6.37 1.53
CA ASN A 43 9.97 4.97 1.18
C ASN A 43 10.70 4.66 -0.14
N GLN A 44 11.61 3.69 -0.12
CA GLN A 44 12.40 3.30 -1.29
C GLN A 44 11.83 2.11 -2.05
N ILE A 45 10.75 1.46 -1.61
CA ILE A 45 10.24 0.21 -2.24
C ILE A 45 9.98 0.39 -3.74
N ALA A 46 9.42 1.53 -4.14
CA ALA A 46 9.17 1.84 -5.55
C ALA A 46 10.46 2.24 -6.33
N ARG A 47 11.48 2.74 -5.64
CA ARG A 47 12.76 3.19 -6.23
C ARG A 47 13.80 2.07 -6.32
N ASP A 48 13.79 1.17 -5.35
CA ASP A 48 14.63 -0.02 -5.26
C ASP A 48 13.98 -1.18 -6.02
N PHE A 49 13.53 -0.94 -7.26
CA PHE A 49 12.99 -1.99 -8.13
C PHE A 49 14.00 -3.15 -8.19
N LEU A 50 13.62 -4.30 -7.63
CA LEU A 50 14.52 -5.44 -7.46
C LEU A 50 14.66 -6.30 -8.72
N GLY A 51 13.97 -5.93 -9.81
CA GLY A 51 13.92 -6.68 -11.05
C GLY A 51 12.59 -7.42 -11.23
N HIS A 52 12.45 -8.04 -12.40
CA HIS A 52 11.29 -8.85 -12.74
C HIS A 52 11.29 -10.15 -11.94
N ILE A 53 10.15 -10.51 -11.34
CA ILE A 53 9.96 -11.83 -10.73
C ILE A 53 9.82 -12.84 -11.87
N ALA A 54 10.79 -13.73 -12.05
CA ALA A 54 10.80 -14.66 -13.19
C ALA A 54 9.57 -15.59 -13.25
N GLN A 55 9.00 -15.98 -12.11
CA GLN A 55 7.81 -16.84 -12.04
C GLN A 55 6.80 -16.32 -11.01
N PRO A 56 6.06 -15.23 -11.31
CA PRO A 56 5.19 -14.56 -10.34
C PRO A 56 4.10 -15.47 -9.78
N THR A 57 3.52 -16.32 -10.63
CA THR A 57 2.51 -17.31 -10.24
C THR A 57 3.06 -18.31 -9.22
N GLN A 58 4.31 -18.76 -9.39
CA GLN A 58 4.92 -19.72 -8.47
C GLN A 58 5.24 -19.05 -7.13
N VAL A 59 5.84 -17.85 -7.17
CA VAL A 59 6.13 -17.06 -5.97
C VAL A 59 4.86 -16.74 -5.19
N PHE A 60 3.76 -16.38 -5.87
CA PHE A 60 2.47 -16.17 -5.22
C PHE A 60 1.94 -17.44 -4.56
N ARG A 61 2.01 -18.59 -5.25
CA ARG A 61 1.58 -19.88 -4.69
C ARG A 61 2.37 -20.25 -3.44
N ASP A 62 3.70 -20.13 -3.51
CA ASP A 62 4.59 -20.46 -2.39
C ASP A 62 4.35 -19.52 -1.22
N SER A 63 4.22 -18.22 -1.47
CA SER A 63 3.91 -17.22 -0.44
C SER A 63 2.54 -17.45 0.19
N ASN A 64 1.52 -17.79 -0.61
CA ASN A 64 0.19 -18.12 -0.10
C ASN A 64 0.21 -19.40 0.75
N LEU A 65 0.95 -20.43 0.33
CA LEU A 65 1.09 -21.67 1.10
C LEU A 65 1.80 -21.41 2.44
N LEU A 66 2.87 -20.62 2.43
CA LEU A 66 3.58 -20.20 3.64
C LEU A 66 2.67 -19.39 4.57
N TRP A 67 1.91 -18.44 4.02
CA TRP A 67 0.95 -17.63 4.77
C TRP A 67 -0.11 -18.49 5.45
N GLN A 68 -0.78 -19.38 4.70
CA GLN A 68 -1.82 -20.27 5.23
C GLN A 68 -1.31 -21.17 6.37
N ASN A 69 -0.05 -21.60 6.29
CA ASN A 69 0.58 -22.44 7.30
C ASN A 69 1.15 -21.66 8.49
N SER A 70 1.24 -20.33 8.39
CA SER A 70 1.84 -19.48 9.43
C SER A 70 0.97 -19.37 10.68
N THR A 71 1.62 -19.13 11.83
CA THR A 71 0.94 -18.79 13.08
C THR A 71 0.25 -17.44 12.99
N THR A 72 0.85 -16.48 12.27
CA THR A 72 0.30 -15.14 12.05
C THR A 72 -1.06 -15.19 11.36
N CYS A 73 -1.22 -16.01 10.32
CA CYS A 73 -2.51 -16.19 9.64
C CYS A 73 -3.58 -16.73 10.60
N LYS A 74 -3.22 -17.72 11.43
CA LYS A 74 -4.14 -18.30 12.43
C LYS A 74 -4.56 -17.27 13.48
N GLN A 75 -3.60 -16.47 13.96
CA GLN A 75 -3.86 -15.41 14.93
C GLN A 75 -4.73 -14.31 14.34
N LEU A 76 -4.44 -13.87 13.12
CA LEU A 76 -5.25 -12.87 12.43
C LEU A 76 -6.68 -13.37 12.22
N ALA A 77 -6.86 -14.61 11.75
CA ALA A 77 -8.18 -15.21 11.59
C ALA A 77 -8.96 -15.23 12.92
N GLY A 78 -8.31 -15.65 14.02
CA GLY A 78 -8.93 -15.65 15.35
C GLY A 78 -9.34 -14.25 15.82
N LEU A 79 -8.50 -13.24 15.60
CA LEU A 79 -8.80 -11.84 15.92
C LEU A 79 -9.97 -11.32 15.08
N VAL A 80 -9.97 -11.56 13.77
CA VAL A 80 -11.05 -11.14 12.88
C VAL A 80 -12.38 -11.78 13.30
N SER A 81 -12.40 -13.09 13.57
CA SER A 81 -13.59 -13.77 14.07
C SER A 81 -14.06 -13.21 15.41
N SER A 82 -13.14 -12.92 16.34
CA SER A 82 -13.47 -12.34 17.64
C SER A 82 -14.04 -10.92 17.52
N LEU A 83 -13.52 -10.10 16.60
CA LEU A 83 -13.97 -8.72 16.41
C LEU A 83 -15.33 -8.65 15.71
N LEU A 84 -15.57 -9.52 14.72
CA LEU A 84 -16.83 -9.54 13.99
C LEU A 84 -17.98 -10.12 14.81
N GLY A 85 -17.70 -11.06 15.73
CA GLY A 85 -18.73 -11.67 16.57
C GLY A 85 -19.81 -12.36 15.74
N ALA A 86 -21.06 -11.88 15.84
CA ALA A 86 -22.21 -12.38 15.07
C ALA A 86 -22.48 -11.57 13.77
N THR A 87 -21.65 -10.58 13.47
CA THR A 87 -21.80 -9.74 12.27
C THR A 87 -21.59 -10.57 11.01
N THR A 88 -22.53 -10.51 10.08
CA THR A 88 -22.43 -11.20 8.79
C THR A 88 -21.60 -10.36 7.84
N VAL A 89 -20.50 -10.92 7.32
CA VAL A 89 -19.67 -10.28 6.29
C VAL A 89 -19.92 -10.97 4.95
N LYS A 90 -20.29 -10.19 3.93
CA LYS A 90 -20.54 -10.69 2.57
C LYS A 90 -19.40 -10.41 1.60
N LYS A 91 -18.56 -9.41 1.91
CA LYS A 91 -17.49 -8.98 1.00
C LYS A 91 -16.29 -8.40 1.74
N VAL A 92 -15.13 -8.53 1.10
CA VAL A 92 -13.87 -7.93 1.52
C VAL A 92 -13.40 -7.00 0.40
N LEU A 93 -13.20 -5.73 0.72
CA LEU A 93 -12.71 -4.72 -0.21
C LEU A 93 -11.26 -4.38 0.14
N CYS A 94 -10.40 -4.36 -0.85
CA CYS A 94 -8.98 -4.10 -0.67
C CYS A 94 -8.54 -2.86 -1.45
N PHE A 95 -7.91 -1.91 -0.78
CA PHE A 95 -7.36 -0.69 -1.36
C PHE A 95 -5.84 -0.67 -1.16
N GLY A 96 -5.12 -0.24 -2.20
CA GLY A 96 -3.68 -0.04 -2.12
C GLY A 96 -2.92 -1.32 -1.73
N LEU A 97 -3.20 -2.43 -2.42
CA LEU A 97 -2.44 -3.68 -2.24
C LEU A 97 -1.13 -3.69 -3.04
N GLY A 98 -1.00 -2.79 -4.02
CA GLY A 98 0.14 -2.72 -4.94
C GLY A 98 0.20 -3.89 -5.92
N ASP A 99 1.04 -3.76 -6.94
CA ASP A 99 1.29 -4.84 -7.90
C ASP A 99 2.62 -5.53 -7.65
N PHE A 100 2.54 -6.85 -7.53
CA PHE A 100 3.66 -7.75 -7.32
C PHE A 100 4.27 -8.25 -8.63
N CYS A 101 3.66 -7.95 -9.77
CA CYS A 101 4.16 -8.21 -11.12
C CYS A 101 4.70 -6.94 -11.80
N ARG A 102 4.99 -5.87 -11.02
CA ARG A 102 5.46 -4.58 -11.54
C ARG A 102 6.61 -4.73 -12.54
N THR A 103 6.54 -3.94 -13.60
CA THR A 103 7.64 -3.79 -14.56
C THR A 103 8.53 -2.62 -14.18
N ALA A 104 9.72 -2.55 -14.79
CA ALA A 104 10.63 -1.43 -14.59
C ALA A 104 9.92 -0.10 -14.89
N PRO A 105 10.01 0.90 -14.00
CA PRO A 105 9.41 2.20 -14.25
C PRO A 105 10.07 2.87 -15.46
N GLU A 106 9.34 3.73 -16.17
CA GLU A 106 9.80 4.33 -17.43
C GLU A 106 11.13 5.08 -17.33
N TRP A 107 11.39 5.74 -16.20
CA TRP A 107 12.65 6.46 -15.99
C TRP A 107 13.86 5.50 -15.96
N LEU A 108 13.66 4.27 -15.48
CA LEU A 108 14.70 3.24 -15.45
C LEU A 108 14.88 2.63 -16.84
N LYS A 109 13.78 2.41 -17.57
CA LYS A 109 13.81 1.99 -18.99
C LYS A 109 14.59 2.98 -19.85
N ARG A 110 14.42 4.28 -19.62
CA ARG A 110 15.14 5.36 -20.34
C ARG A 110 16.64 5.46 -20.02
N GLN A 111 17.11 4.90 -18.91
CA GLN A 111 18.53 4.91 -18.55
C GLN A 111 19.29 3.69 -19.09
N HIS A 112 18.57 2.65 -19.49
CA HIS A 112 19.15 1.42 -20.03
C HIS A 112 18.64 1.24 -21.48
N ASP A 113 19.38 1.80 -22.45
CA ASP A 113 19.10 1.76 -23.90
C ASP A 113 19.02 0.33 -24.52
N SER A 114 19.06 -0.75 -23.73
CA SER A 114 19.20 -2.11 -24.27
C SER A 114 18.60 -3.23 -23.42
N TRP A 115 17.42 -3.05 -22.82
CA TRP A 115 16.66 -4.22 -22.39
C TRP A 115 15.81 -4.69 -23.57
N ASP A 116 16.13 -5.88 -24.11
CA ASP A 116 15.41 -6.49 -25.22
C ASP A 116 13.90 -6.43 -24.99
N GLU A 117 13.22 -5.69 -25.86
CA GLU A 117 11.78 -5.68 -25.98
C GLU A 117 11.34 -7.07 -26.41
N THR A 118 10.91 -7.90 -25.46
CA THR A 118 9.96 -8.96 -25.78
C THR A 118 8.73 -8.77 -24.92
N SER A 119 7.67 -8.34 -25.61
CA SER A 119 6.25 -8.39 -25.23
C SER A 119 5.85 -7.71 -23.92
N ASP A 120 5.14 -6.58 -23.99
CA ASP A 120 3.66 -6.61 -23.98
C ASP A 120 3.04 -5.23 -23.81
N VAL A 121 1.82 -5.15 -24.36
CA VAL A 121 0.94 -3.98 -24.45
C VAL A 121 0.66 -3.37 -23.08
N THR A 122 0.71 -2.04 -23.02
CA THR A 122 0.43 -1.22 -21.84
C THR A 122 -1.08 -1.12 -21.57
N HIS A 123 -1.52 -1.46 -20.37
CA HIS A 123 -2.32 -0.53 -19.57
C HIS A 123 -2.32 -0.94 -18.12
N ASP A 124 -2.33 0.08 -17.29
CA ASP A 124 -2.49 -0.03 -15.87
C ASP A 124 -3.21 1.21 -15.33
N PRO A 125 -3.47 1.31 -14.02
CA PRO A 125 -2.73 2.36 -13.34
C PRO A 125 -1.67 1.87 -12.33
N ASP A 126 -1.74 0.65 -11.80
CA ASP A 126 -0.60 -0.02 -11.12
C ASP A 126 -0.57 -1.58 -11.07
N TYR A 127 -1.64 -2.34 -11.38
CA TYR A 127 -1.66 -3.78 -11.76
C TYR A 127 -1.43 -4.15 -13.24
N THR A 128 -0.36 -4.91 -13.50
CA THR A 128 -0.17 -5.61 -14.77
C THR A 128 -1.23 -6.70 -15.04
N ALA A 129 -1.52 -6.98 -16.31
CA ALA A 129 -2.47 -8.02 -16.74
C ALA A 129 -2.19 -9.41 -16.14
N LEU A 130 -0.92 -9.71 -15.86
CA LEU A 130 -0.53 -10.95 -15.20
C LEU A 130 -1.01 -11.01 -13.74
N ALA A 131 -0.92 -9.91 -13.00
CA ALA A 131 -1.43 -9.84 -11.64
C ALA A 131 -2.96 -9.92 -11.62
N GLU A 132 -3.64 -9.29 -12.57
CA GLU A 132 -5.10 -9.40 -12.72
C GLU A 132 -5.54 -10.84 -12.97
N ASP A 133 -4.86 -11.57 -13.86
CA ASP A 133 -5.13 -12.99 -14.14
C ASP A 133 -4.93 -13.87 -12.89
N ILE A 134 -3.84 -13.66 -12.16
CA ILE A 134 -3.56 -14.41 -10.92
C ILE A 134 -4.65 -14.17 -9.87
N LEU A 135 -5.08 -12.92 -9.67
CA LEU A 135 -6.12 -12.56 -8.72
C LEU A 135 -7.50 -13.09 -9.14
N THR A 136 -7.85 -12.96 -10.42
CA THR A 136 -9.14 -13.44 -10.95
C THR A 136 -9.25 -14.96 -10.85
N LYS A 137 -8.16 -15.70 -11.10
CA LYS A 137 -8.09 -17.16 -10.88
C LYS A 137 -8.26 -17.57 -9.42
N LYS A 138 -8.14 -16.64 -8.49
CA LYS A 138 -8.38 -16.81 -7.05
C LYS A 138 -9.73 -16.23 -6.61
N GLU A 139 -10.62 -15.98 -7.57
CA GLU A 139 -11.99 -15.49 -7.35
C GLU A 139 -12.05 -14.07 -6.76
N PHE A 140 -10.94 -13.32 -6.79
CA PHE A 140 -10.97 -11.90 -6.46
C PHE A 140 -11.63 -11.12 -7.60
N LYS A 141 -12.59 -10.28 -7.24
CA LYS A 141 -13.16 -9.28 -8.15
C LYS A 141 -12.34 -8.00 -8.02
N ILE A 142 -11.69 -7.58 -9.10
CA ILE A 142 -11.04 -6.28 -9.18
C ILE A 142 -12.13 -5.24 -9.47
N VAL A 143 -12.20 -4.20 -8.63
CA VAL A 143 -13.19 -3.13 -8.73
C VAL A 143 -12.46 -1.79 -8.75
N GLY A 144 -12.95 -0.85 -9.54
CA GLY A 144 -12.42 0.51 -9.54
C GLY A 144 -11.15 0.69 -10.37
N HIS A 145 -11.09 0.09 -11.58
CA HIS A 145 -10.05 0.41 -12.57
C HIS A 145 -9.91 1.94 -12.81
N HIS A 146 -10.97 2.72 -12.52
CA HIS A 146 -10.95 4.18 -12.58
C HIS A 146 -11.75 4.78 -11.39
N GLY A 147 -11.13 5.69 -10.63
CA GLY A 147 -11.80 6.56 -9.66
C GLY A 147 -12.25 5.90 -8.34
N ALA A 148 -13.34 6.41 -7.76
CA ALA A 148 -13.82 6.04 -6.42
C ALA A 148 -14.72 4.79 -6.38
N GLY A 149 -14.76 3.98 -7.44
CA GLY A 149 -15.72 2.88 -7.59
C GLY A 149 -15.69 1.86 -6.44
N GLY A 150 -14.52 1.58 -5.88
CA GLY A 150 -14.40 0.70 -4.71
C GLY A 150 -15.10 1.25 -3.46
N PHE A 151 -15.21 2.56 -3.29
CA PHE A 151 -15.88 3.17 -2.13
C PHE A 151 -17.40 3.03 -2.19
N ALA A 152 -17.98 3.04 -3.39
CA ALA A 152 -19.43 2.87 -3.57
C ALA A 152 -19.92 1.47 -3.18
N GLU A 153 -19.01 0.49 -3.15
CA GLU A 153 -19.30 -0.89 -2.81
C GLU A 153 -19.19 -1.14 -1.29
N ILE A 154 -18.82 -0.16 -0.47
CA ILE A 154 -18.66 -0.35 0.99
C ILE A 154 -20.02 -0.21 1.67
N ASP A 155 -20.37 -1.21 2.47
CA ASP A 155 -21.56 -1.24 3.34
C ASP A 155 -21.23 -1.81 4.72
N ASP A 156 -22.23 -2.00 5.56
CA ASP A 156 -22.11 -2.53 6.93
C ASP A 156 -21.80 -4.04 7.01
N GLU A 157 -21.88 -4.76 5.89
CA GLU A 157 -21.51 -6.16 5.76
C GLU A 157 -20.14 -6.36 5.08
N SER A 158 -19.34 -5.28 5.04
CA SER A 158 -18.03 -5.25 4.39
C SER A 158 -16.87 -5.27 5.39
N ILE A 159 -15.78 -5.94 5.02
CA ILE A 159 -14.44 -5.71 5.61
C ILE A 159 -13.62 -4.88 4.62
N VAL A 160 -12.91 -3.87 5.12
CA VAL A 160 -12.00 -3.06 4.31
C VAL A 160 -10.56 -3.34 4.71
N ILE A 161 -9.68 -3.62 3.73
CA ILE A 161 -8.24 -3.72 3.90
C ILE A 161 -7.58 -2.55 3.17
N SER A 162 -6.81 -1.72 3.88
CA SER A 162 -6.10 -0.55 3.33
C SER A 162 -4.65 -0.52 3.82
N ALA A 163 -3.77 -1.21 3.11
CA ALA A 163 -2.39 -1.41 3.57
C ALA A 163 -1.43 -0.31 3.07
N PHE A 164 -1.45 0.00 1.78
CA PHE A 164 -0.55 0.97 1.13
C PHE A 164 -1.34 1.98 0.30
N THR A 165 -2.33 2.63 0.93
CA THR A 165 -3.18 3.60 0.25
C THR A 165 -2.60 5.00 0.41
N ALA A 166 -2.31 5.68 -0.70
CA ALA A 166 -2.01 7.11 -0.72
C ALA A 166 -3.27 7.98 -0.50
N ALA A 167 -4.46 7.40 -0.69
CA ALA A 167 -5.72 8.07 -0.41
C ALA A 167 -6.08 7.99 1.08
N PRO A 168 -6.78 8.99 1.66
CA PRO A 168 -7.23 8.99 3.05
C PRO A 168 -8.47 8.09 3.23
N VAL A 169 -8.32 6.80 2.98
CA VAL A 169 -9.41 5.81 2.97
C VAL A 169 -10.24 5.83 4.27
N LYS A 170 -9.58 6.02 5.41
CA LYS A 170 -10.26 6.11 6.72
C LYS A 170 -11.19 7.32 6.83
N GLN A 171 -10.75 8.48 6.35
CA GLN A 171 -11.55 9.72 6.37
C GLN A 171 -12.74 9.59 5.42
N ILE A 172 -12.49 9.10 4.20
CA ILE A 172 -13.53 8.89 3.18
C ILE A 172 -14.59 7.90 3.68
N ILE A 173 -14.18 6.78 4.27
CA ILE A 173 -15.13 5.80 4.80
C ILE A 173 -15.94 6.39 5.93
N ALA A 174 -15.34 7.11 6.88
CA ALA A 174 -16.06 7.69 8.02
C ALA A 174 -17.27 8.54 7.60
N ASP A 175 -17.17 9.21 6.45
CA ASP A 175 -18.22 10.08 5.91
C ASP A 175 -19.23 9.35 5.00
N ILE A 176 -18.85 8.23 4.38
CA ILE A 176 -19.64 7.57 3.32
C ILE A 176 -20.24 6.23 3.77
N ALA A 177 -19.54 5.44 4.59
CA ALA A 177 -19.94 4.07 4.92
C ALA A 177 -19.48 3.61 6.33
N ARG A 178 -20.05 2.53 6.84
CA ARG A 178 -19.70 1.97 8.16
C ARG A 178 -19.41 0.47 8.07
N PRO A 179 -18.26 0.06 7.50
CA PRO A 179 -17.90 -1.35 7.39
C PRO A 179 -17.79 -2.02 8.75
N ALA A 180 -18.03 -3.32 8.78
CA ALA A 180 -17.93 -4.15 9.97
C ALA A 180 -16.51 -4.15 10.57
N LEU A 181 -15.49 -4.04 9.72
CA LEU A 181 -14.09 -4.01 10.14
C LEU A 181 -13.21 -3.27 9.12
N ILE A 182 -12.26 -2.47 9.62
CA ILE A 182 -11.19 -1.87 8.82
C ILE A 182 -9.84 -2.40 9.31
N ILE A 183 -9.10 -3.05 8.41
CA ILE A 183 -7.72 -3.47 8.61
C ILE A 183 -6.85 -2.49 7.84
N SER A 184 -5.91 -1.85 8.52
CA SER A 184 -5.02 -0.87 7.91
C SER A 184 -3.63 -0.94 8.53
N THR A 185 -2.63 -0.39 7.83
CA THR A 185 -1.35 -0.10 8.46
C THR A 185 -1.53 1.01 9.51
N GLY A 186 -0.68 0.99 10.55
CA GLY A 186 -0.79 1.89 11.70
C GLY A 186 -0.71 3.37 11.32
N PHE A 187 -1.17 4.24 12.24
CA PHE A 187 -0.98 5.69 12.12
C PHE A 187 0.52 6.00 11.97
N GLY A 188 0.92 6.59 10.83
CA GLY A 188 2.32 6.94 10.53
C GLY A 188 3.07 6.00 9.55
N VAL A 189 2.39 5.03 8.90
CA VAL A 189 3.05 4.18 7.89
C VAL A 189 2.91 4.75 6.46
N PHE A 190 1.83 5.47 6.18
CA PHE A 190 1.59 6.26 4.96
C PHE A 190 0.48 7.29 5.26
N ASN A 191 0.62 8.51 4.71
CA ASN A 191 -0.09 9.76 5.01
C ASN A 191 0.51 10.61 6.15
N ASP A 192 1.75 11.07 5.98
CA ASP A 192 2.25 12.27 6.67
C ASP A 192 2.06 13.54 5.80
N ASP A 193 1.07 13.53 4.89
CA ASP A 193 0.57 14.72 4.22
C ASP A 193 -0.69 15.27 4.93
N GLU A 194 -0.67 15.29 6.28
CA GLU A 194 -1.46 16.26 7.07
C GLU A 194 -0.59 17.45 7.46
#